data_AF-A0A534QUT4-F1
#
_entry.id   AF-A0A534QUT4-F1
#
_cell.length_a   1.000
_cell.length_b   1.000
_cell.length_c   1.000
_cell.angle_alpha   90.00
_cell.angle_beta   90.00
_cell.angle_gamma   90.00
#
_symmetry.space_group_name_H-M   'P 1'
#
loop_
_entity.id
_entity.type
_entity.pdbx_description
1 polymer ?
#
loop_
_entity_poly.entity_id
_entity_poly.type
_entity_poly.pdbx_seq_one_letter_code
_entity_poly.pdbx_strand_id
1 'polypeptide(L)' 'MMIAASHAARPSAAGRGGVVIAGGGTGGHLYPGLALADALAEQGFDVTFVGTASGIEARVVP' A
#
# COMPACT_ATOMS: atom_id res chain seq x y z
N MET A 1 -12.08 6.21 -10.47
CA MET A 1 -11.48 7.11 -9.46
C MET A 1 -10.47 6.31 -8.66
N MET A 2 -9.25 6.82 -8.50
CA MET A 2 -8.25 6.21 -7.61
C MET A 2 -8.49 6.70 -6.18
N ILE A 3 -8.38 5.79 -5.22
CA ILE A 3 -8.51 6.07 -3.78
C ILE A 3 -7.22 5.68 -3.09
N ALA A 4 -6.76 6.52 -2.17
CA ALA A 4 -5.65 6.19 -1.28
C ALA A 4 -6.18 5.38 -0.10
N ALA A 5 -5.52 4.26 0.19
CA ALA A 5 -5.80 3.37 1.30
C ALA A 5 -4.48 3.16 2.06
N SER A 6 -4.50 3.35 3.37
CA SER A 6 -3.27 3.30 4.18
C SER A 6 -3.08 1.89 4.72
N HIS A 7 -2.10 1.15 4.16
CA HIS A 7 -1.71 -0.14 4.72
C HIS A 7 -0.86 0.10 5.98
N ALA A 8 -1.36 -0.34 7.13
CA ALA A 8 -0.89 0.11 8.43
C ALA A 8 0.44 -0.54 8.85
N ALA A 9 1.54 0.19 8.68
CA ALA A 9 2.51 0.33 9.75
C ALA A 9 2.93 1.81 9.80
N ARG A 10 2.62 2.52 10.89
CA ARG A 10 3.12 3.88 11.09
C ARG A 10 4.56 3.79 11.60
N PRO A 11 5.59 4.14 10.82
CA PRO A 11 6.94 4.15 11.35
C PRO A 11 7.18 5.45 12.12
N SER A 12 8.01 5.31 13.15
CA SER A 12 8.49 6.35 14.06
C SER A 12 9.00 7.61 13.32
N ALA A 13 9.02 8.74 14.05
CA ALA A 13 9.32 10.11 13.61
C ALA A 13 10.67 10.35 12.89
N ALA A 14 11.42 9.30 12.56
CA ALA A 14 12.64 9.32 11.75
C ALA A 14 12.68 8.12 10.77
N GLY A 15 11.66 7.96 9.94
CA GLY A 15 11.58 6.93 8.90
C GLY A 15 12.48 7.23 7.69
N ARG A 16 12.90 6.19 6.97
CA ARG A 16 13.84 6.27 5.82
C ARG A 16 13.33 7.08 4.61
N GLY A 17 12.08 7.53 4.64
CA GLY A 17 11.38 8.26 3.58
C GLY A 17 9.97 7.73 3.37
N GLY A 18 9.16 8.46 2.59
CA GLY A 18 7.82 8.03 2.19
C GLY A 18 7.84 7.29 0.85
N VAL A 19 7.03 6.23 0.73
CA VAL A 19 6.83 5.46 -0.50
C VAL A 19 5.36 5.45 -0.87
N VAL A 20 5.04 5.79 -2.12
CA VAL A 20 3.70 5.67 -2.68
C VAL A 20 3.69 4.53 -3.69
N ILE A 21 2.83 3.54 -3.46
CA ILE A 21 2.60 2.42 -4.37
C ILE A 21 1.24 2.63 -5.03
N ALA A 22 1.23 2.92 -6.33
CA ALA A 22 0.01 3.07 -7.10
C ALA A 22 -0.23 1.82 -7.97
N GLY A 23 -1.36 1.15 -7.79
CA GLY A 23 -1.71 -0.05 -8.54
C GLY A 23 -3.11 -0.56 -8.21
N GLY A 24 -3.76 -1.23 -9.17
CA GLY A 24 -5.11 -1.78 -9.03
C GLY A 24 -5.47 -2.70 -10.19
N GLY A 25 -6.50 -3.54 -10.02
CA GLY A 25 -6.86 -4.58 -10.99
C GLY A 25 -7.35 -5.86 -10.33
N THR A 26 -7.01 -7.03 -10.88
CA THR A 26 -7.26 -8.34 -10.24
C THR A 26 -6.18 -8.68 -9.20
N GLY A 27 -6.35 -9.76 -8.43
CA GLY A 27 -5.41 -10.18 -7.39
C GLY A 27 -3.97 -10.39 -7.82
N GLY A 28 -3.73 -10.68 -9.10
CA GLY A 28 -2.40 -11.03 -9.60
C GLY A 28 -1.32 -9.95 -9.39
N HIS A 29 -1.69 -8.67 -9.36
CA HIS A 29 -0.76 -7.57 -9.11
C HIS A 29 -0.96 -6.92 -7.73
N LEU A 30 -2.16 -7.07 -7.14
CA LEU A 30 -2.47 -6.51 -5.83
C LEU A 30 -1.66 -7.17 -4.71
N TYR A 31 -1.70 -8.52 -4.62
CA TYR A 31 -1.02 -9.22 -3.54
C TYR A 31 0.49 -9.05 -3.56
N PRO A 32 1.18 -9.11 -4.72
CA PRO A 32 2.60 -8.74 -4.79
C PRO A 32 2.88 -7.30 -4.35
N GLY A 33 2.00 -6.35 -4.72
CA GLY A 33 2.11 -4.95 -4.30
C GLY A 33 1.96 -4.76 -2.79
N LEU A 34 1.04 -5.49 -2.15
CA LEU A 34 0.87 -5.48 -0.69
C LEU A 34 2.06 -6.14 0.03
N ALA A 35 2.55 -7.27 -0.48
CA ALA A 35 3.75 -7.92 0.07
C ALA A 35 4.98 -7.00 0.01
N LEU A 36 5.12 -6.21 -1.06
CA LEU A 36 6.16 -5.18 -1.15
C LEU A 36 5.93 -4.05 -0.15
N ALA A 37 4.69 -3.60 0.04
CA ALA A 37 4.34 -2.57 1.01
C ALA A 37 4.71 -3.00 2.44
N ASP A 38 4.39 -4.24 2.81
CA ASP A 38 4.77 -4.86 4.09
C ASP A 38 6.29 -4.88 4.27
N ALA A 39 7.02 -5.38 3.27
CA ALA A 39 8.48 -5.47 3.34
C ALA A 39 9.17 -4.10 3.46
N LEU A 40 8.60 -3.04 2.88
CA LEU A 40 9.11 -1.67 3.02
C LEU A 40 8.75 -1.07 4.38
N ALA A 41 7.55 -1.34 4.87
CA ALA A 41 7.12 -0.93 6.19
C ALA A 41 7.99 -1.55 7.30
N GLU A 42 8.32 -2.84 7.19
CA GLU A 42 9.27 -3.53 8.08
C GLU A 42 10.68 -2.91 8.06
N GLN A 43 11.07 -2.30 6.95
CA GLN A 43 12.35 -1.58 6.82
C GLN A 43 12.29 -0.13 7.35
N GLY A 44 11.13 0.32 7.83
CA GLY A 44 10.92 1.65 8.41
C GLY A 44 10.59 2.75 7.41
N PHE A 45 10.05 2.39 6.23
CA PHE A 45 9.46 3.35 5.29
C PHE A 45 8.00 3.66 5.64
N ASP A 46 7.58 4.90 5.40
CA ASP A 46 6.16 5.28 5.49
C ASP A 46 5.48 4.98 4.15
N VAL A 47 4.61 3.97 4.11
CA VAL A 47 4.08 3.42 2.85
C VAL A 47 2.60 3.77 2.69
N THR A 48 2.26 4.37 1.56
CA THR A 48 0.87 4.63 1.14
C THR A 48 0.55 3.82 -0.11
N PHE A 49 -0.55 3.08 -0.10
CA PHE A 49 -1.04 2.36 -1.27
C PHE A 49 -2.20 3.13 -1.92
N VAL A 50 -2.21 3.24 -3.24
CA VAL A 50 -3.24 3.94 -4.00
C VAL A 50 -3.83 2.97 -5.03
N GLY A 51 -5.08 2.57 -4.78
CA GLY A 51 -5.84 1.62 -5.61
C GLY A 51 -7.05 2.25 -6.29
N THR A 52 -7.96 1.44 -6.81
CA THR A 52 -9.24 1.91 -7.34
C THR A 52 -10.40 1.54 -6.42
N ALA A 53 -11.45 2.35 -6.41
CA ALA A 53 -12.66 2.07 -5.62
C ALA A 53 -13.53 0.95 -6.21
N SER A 54 -13.16 0.38 -7.36
CA SER A 54 -14.01 -0.54 -8.14
C SER A 54 -13.43 -1.94 -8.30
N GLY A 55 -12.18 -2.18 -7.88
CA GLY A 55 -11.54 -3.50 -7.94
C GLY A 55 -11.56 -4.24 -6.60
N ILE A 56 -10.96 -5.43 -6.58
CA ILE A 56 -10.89 -6.25 -5.36
C ILE A 56 -10.11 -5.55 -4.23
N GLU A 57 -9.25 -4.60 -4.58
CA GLU A 57 -8.47 -3.79 -3.66
C GLU A 57 -9.34 -3.04 -2.65
N ALA A 58 -10.56 -2.61 -3.03
CA ALA A 58 -11.49 -1.93 -2.14
C ALA A 58 -12.00 -2.82 -0.99
N ARG A 59 -11.78 -4.14 -1.06
CA ARG A 59 -12.13 -5.09 0.01
C ARG A 59 -10.91 -5.55 0.82
N VAL A 60 -9.72 -5.51 0.21
CA VAL A 60 -8.50 -6.12 0.76
C VAL A 60 -7.60 -5.06 1.41
N VAL A 61 -7.67 -3.81 0.93
CA VAL A 61 -6.91 -2.67 1.46
C VAL A 61 -7.89 -1.71 2.15
N PRO A 62 -7.76 -1.49 3.49
CA PRO A 62 -8.70 -0.68 4.27
C PRO A 62 -8.56 0.83 4.07
#